data_AF-A0A7H4M910-F1
#
_entry.id   AF-A0A7H4M910-F1
#
_cell.length_a   1.000
_cell.length_b   1.000
_cell.length_c   1.000
_cell.angle_alpha   90.00
_cell.angle_beta   90.00
_cell.angle_gamma   90.00
#
_symmetry.space_group_name_H-M   'P 1'
#
loop_
_entity.id
_entity.type
_entity.pdbx_description
1 polymer ?
#
loop_
_entity_poly.entity_id
_entity_poly.type
_entity_poly.pdbx_seq_one_letter_code
_entity_poly.pdbx_strand_id
1 'polypeptide(L)'
;MAYAHPFPLSCVQSDPNAEPYWRDVGTLEAYWKANLDLASVTPELDMYDQNWPIRTHMESLPPAKFVQDRSGSHGMTLNSLVSGGCIISGSVVVQSVLFPRVRVNSFCKH
;
A
#
# COMPACT_ATOMS: atom_id res chain seq x y z
N MET A 1 14.72 31.41 -16.63
CA MET A 1 13.47 31.63 -15.87
C MET A 1 13.00 30.28 -15.36
N ALA A 2 12.97 30.09 -14.04
CA ALA A 2 12.41 28.87 -13.45
C ALA A 2 10.88 29.03 -13.40
N TYR A 3 10.16 28.13 -14.05
CA TYR A 3 8.70 28.08 -14.00
C TYR A 3 8.32 27.12 -12.88
N ALA A 4 7.80 27.64 -11.77
CA ALA A 4 7.22 26.81 -10.72
C ALA A 4 5.79 26.45 -11.15
N HIS A 5 5.56 25.17 -11.48
CA HIS A 5 4.21 24.68 -11.72
C HIS A 5 3.37 24.80 -10.43
N PRO A 6 2.13 25.29 -10.49
CA PRO A 6 1.26 25.36 -9.31
C PRO A 6 1.09 23.98 -8.68
N PHE A 7 1.45 23.84 -7.41
CA PHE A 7 1.34 22.59 -6.65
C PHE A 7 -0.05 21.92 -6.72
N PRO A 8 -1.18 22.68 -6.70
CA PRO A 8 -2.52 22.09 -6.84
C PRO A 8 -2.79 21.39 -8.18
N LEU A 9 -2.01 21.72 -9.23
CA LEU A 9 -2.13 21.09 -10.56
C LEU A 9 -1.22 19.85 -10.71
N SER A 10 -0.37 19.57 -9.71
CA SER A 10 0.61 18.48 -9.72
C SER A 10 0.42 17.52 -8.53
N CYS A 11 -0.64 17.67 -7.75
CA CYS A 11 -0.95 16.81 -6.61
C CYS A 11 -2.06 15.82 -6.97
N VAL A 12 -1.96 14.61 -6.43
CA VAL A 12 -3.08 13.66 -6.42
C VAL A 12 -4.08 14.14 -5.39
N GLN A 13 -5.34 14.32 -5.81
CA GLN A 13 -6.45 14.65 -4.92
C GLN A 13 -7.48 13.53 -5.03
N SER A 14 -7.88 12.96 -3.90
CA SER A 14 -8.92 11.92 -3.84
C SER A 14 -10.33 12.47 -4.09
N ASP A 15 -10.53 13.78 -3.94
CA ASP A 15 -11.80 14.52 -4.17
C ASP A 15 -11.46 15.99 -4.54
N PRO A 16 -12.27 16.70 -5.35
CA PRO A 16 -12.14 18.14 -5.55
C PRO A 16 -12.08 19.00 -4.27
N ASN A 17 -12.63 18.51 -3.16
CA ASN A 17 -12.58 19.13 -1.84
C ASN A 17 -11.47 18.55 -0.93
N ALA A 18 -10.68 17.58 -1.40
CA ALA A 18 -9.59 17.00 -0.63
C ALA A 18 -8.36 17.92 -0.65
N GLU A 19 -7.75 18.09 0.52
CA GLU A 19 -6.50 18.83 0.67
C GLU A 19 -5.39 18.21 -0.21
N PRO A 20 -4.58 19.02 -0.92
CA PRO A 20 -3.44 18.54 -1.69
C PRO A 20 -2.52 17.63 -0.86
N TYR A 21 -2.32 16.39 -1.31
CA TYR A 21 -1.50 15.44 -0.57
C TYR A 21 -0.01 15.80 -0.63
N TRP A 22 0.59 16.08 0.53
CA TRP A 22 2.03 16.20 0.72
C TRP A 22 2.45 15.64 2.09
N ARG A 23 3.52 14.86 2.11
CA ARG A 23 4.10 14.30 3.32
C ARG A 23 5.62 14.41 3.28
N ASP A 24 6.20 14.94 4.37
CA ASP A 24 7.64 14.86 4.64
C ASP A 24 7.96 13.53 5.32
N VAL A 25 8.62 12.63 4.58
CA VAL A 25 9.02 11.30 5.05
C VAL A 25 10.47 11.27 5.57
N GLY A 26 10.93 12.35 6.21
CA GLY A 26 12.31 12.48 6.72
C GLY A 26 12.64 11.67 7.98
N THR A 27 11.67 11.01 8.63
CA THR A 27 11.90 10.19 9.83
C THR A 27 11.32 8.78 9.67
N LEU A 28 11.86 7.81 10.41
CA LEU A 28 11.35 6.42 10.40
C LEU A 28 9.86 6.34 10.75
N GLU A 29 9.44 7.10 11.76
CA GLU A 29 8.03 7.18 12.18
C GLU A 29 7.14 7.81 11.11
N ALA A 30 7.59 8.88 10.46
CA ALA A 30 6.85 9.51 9.38
C ALA A 30 6.73 8.59 8.16
N TYR A 31 7.81 7.89 7.80
CA TYR A 31 7.80 6.89 6.74
C TYR A 31 6.82 5.75 7.05
N TRP A 32 6.84 5.22 8.27
CA TRP A 32 5.94 4.17 8.71
C TRP A 32 4.47 4.61 8.64
N LYS A 33 4.15 5.78 9.19
CA LYS A 33 2.79 6.34 9.17
C LYS A 33 2.28 6.59 7.75
N ALA A 34 3.10 7.20 6.90
CA ALA A 34 2.72 7.47 5.51
C ALA A 34 2.38 6.19 4.74
N ASN A 35 3.10 5.08 4.99
CA ASN A 35 2.77 3.80 4.38
C ASN A 35 1.49 3.18 4.95
N LEU A 36 1.30 3.20 6.27
CA LEU A 36 0.08 2.67 6.88
C LEU A 36 -1.18 3.43 6.48
N ASP A 37 -1.08 4.75 6.28
CA ASP A 37 -2.20 5.57 5.79
C ASP A 37 -2.71 5.09 4.42
N LEU A 38 -1.85 4.50 3.58
CA LEU A 38 -2.28 3.90 2.30
C LEU A 38 -3.20 2.70 2.49
N ALA A 39 -3.06 1.97 3.59
CA ALA A 39 -3.90 0.82 3.92
C ALA A 39 -5.22 1.21 4.62
N SER A 40 -5.44 2.50 4.87
CA SER A 40 -6.68 3.01 5.45
C SER A 40 -7.85 2.94 4.45
N VAL A 41 -9.07 3.01 4.97
CA VAL A 41 -10.31 2.94 4.17
C VAL A 41 -10.43 4.13 3.21
N THR A 42 -9.93 5.29 3.61
CA THR A 42 -9.92 6.52 2.82
C THR A 42 -8.51 7.10 2.88
N PRO A 43 -7.58 6.60 2.04
CA PRO A 43 -6.23 7.09 2.04
C PRO A 43 -6.21 8.53 1.53
N GLU A 44 -5.39 9.37 2.15
CA GLU A 44 -5.20 10.75 1.68
C GLU A 44 -4.53 10.80 0.30
N LEU A 45 -3.74 9.78 -0.04
CA LEU A 45 -3.22 9.54 -1.39
C LEU A 45 -4.06 8.47 -2.09
N ASP A 46 -4.76 8.87 -3.15
CA ASP A 46 -5.48 7.92 -3.99
C ASP A 46 -4.54 7.23 -5.00
N MET A 47 -4.10 6.01 -4.67
CA MET A 47 -3.30 5.19 -5.60
C MET A 47 -4.10 4.62 -6.77
N TYR A 48 -5.42 4.74 -6.76
CA TYR A 48 -6.31 4.24 -7.82
C TYR A 48 -6.74 5.35 -8.80
N ASP A 49 -6.26 6.59 -8.62
CA ASP A 49 -6.52 7.68 -9.55
C ASP A 49 -5.92 7.39 -10.94
N GLN A 50 -6.81 7.31 -11.93
CA GLN A 50 -6.44 7.07 -13.33
C GLN A 50 -6.12 8.35 -14.10
N ASN A 51 -6.51 9.52 -13.58
CA ASN A 51 -6.22 10.82 -14.20
C ASN A 51 -4.76 11.23 -13.97
N TRP A 52 -4.22 10.90 -12.79
CA TRP A 52 -2.83 11.15 -12.42
C TRP A 52 -2.11 9.86 -11.99
N PRO A 53 -1.80 8.94 -12.94
CA PRO A 53 -1.22 7.65 -12.58
C PRO A 53 0.24 7.79 -12.13
N ILE A 54 0.57 7.20 -10.98
CA ILE A 54 1.94 7.07 -10.49
C ILE A 54 2.64 5.97 -11.30
N ARG A 55 3.65 6.36 -12.09
CA ARG A 55 4.46 5.42 -12.87
C ARG A 55 5.69 5.01 -12.07
N THR A 56 5.88 3.71 -11.90
CA THR A 56 7.08 3.09 -11.32
C THR A 56 7.47 1.87 -12.15
N HIS A 57 8.66 1.33 -11.89
CA HIS A 57 9.07 0.07 -12.49
C HIS A 57 8.18 -1.08 -11.96
N MET A 58 7.33 -1.62 -12.84
CA MET A 58 6.49 -2.78 -12.53
C MET A 58 7.10 -4.04 -13.12
N GLU A 59 7.47 -4.98 -12.25
CA GLU A 59 7.81 -6.33 -12.68
C GLU A 59 6.54 -7.15 -12.92
N SER A 60 6.54 -8.00 -13.94
CA SER A 60 5.47 -8.96 -14.18
C SER A 60 5.53 -10.08 -13.13
N LEU A 61 4.85 -9.86 -12.00
CA LEU A 61 4.78 -10.81 -10.89
C LEU A 61 3.47 -11.62 -10.92
N PRO A 62 3.47 -12.86 -10.40
CA PRO A 62 2.24 -13.61 -10.23
C PRO A 62 1.30 -12.91 -9.23
N PRO A 63 -0.01 -13.23 -9.22
CA PRO A 63 -0.93 -12.68 -8.25
C PRO A 63 -0.54 -13.05 -6.82
N ALA A 64 -0.98 -12.24 -5.85
CA ALA A 64 -0.86 -12.59 -4.44
C ALA A 64 -1.62 -13.90 -4.16
N LYS A 65 -0.99 -14.79 -3.37
CA LYS A 65 -1.53 -16.11 -3.05
C LYS A 65 -1.82 -16.22 -1.55
N PHE A 66 -3.05 -16.61 -1.23
CA PHE A 66 -3.48 -16.91 0.14
C PHE A 66 -3.73 -18.42 0.24
N VAL A 67 -3.09 -19.08 1.19
CA VAL A 67 -3.22 -20.53 1.43
C VAL A 67 -3.47 -20.83 2.90
N GLN A 68 -4.07 -21.98 3.18
CA GLN A 68 -4.19 -22.49 4.54
C GLN A 68 -2.82 -22.90 5.09
N ASP A 69 -2.69 -22.94 6.42
CA ASP A 69 -1.53 -23.57 7.05
C ASP A 69 -1.59 -25.10 7.01
N ARG A 70 -0.53 -25.74 7.55
CA ARG A 70 -0.42 -27.19 7.66
C ARG A 70 -1.51 -27.84 8.54
N SER A 71 -2.15 -27.06 9.41
CA SER A 71 -3.25 -27.52 10.27
C SER A 71 -4.63 -27.33 9.63
N GLY A 72 -4.70 -26.78 8.42
CA GLY A 72 -5.95 -26.43 7.74
C GLY A 72 -6.55 -25.11 8.23
N SER A 73 -5.82 -24.33 9.04
CA SER A 73 -6.27 -23.02 9.49
C SER A 73 -6.21 -22.02 8.34
N HIS A 74 -7.27 -21.23 8.21
CA HIS A 74 -7.34 -20.16 7.23
C HIS A 74 -6.64 -18.92 7.80
N GLY A 75 -5.78 -18.31 6.98
CA GLY A 75 -5.25 -16.99 7.28
C GLY A 75 -6.34 -15.93 7.11
N MET A 76 -6.11 -14.74 7.65
CA MET A 76 -7.00 -13.60 7.51
C MET A 76 -6.19 -12.36 7.17
N THR A 77 -6.69 -11.53 6.26
CA THR A 77 -6.03 -10.28 5.89
C THR A 77 -7.05 -9.15 5.97
N LEU A 78 -6.81 -8.17 6.85
CA LEU A 78 -7.74 -7.07 7.13
C LEU A 78 -7.03 -5.73 6.96
N ASN A 79 -7.70 -4.78 6.30
CA ASN A 79 -7.21 -3.40 6.11
C ASN A 79 -5.74 -3.36 5.68
N SER A 80 -5.40 -4.14 4.66
CA SER A 80 -4.01 -4.36 4.26
C SER A 80 -3.88 -4.33 2.74
N LEU A 81 -2.76 -3.79 2.27
CA LEU A 81 -2.39 -3.80 0.86
C LEU A 81 -1.40 -4.93 0.60
N VAL A 82 -1.66 -5.75 -0.42
CA VAL A 82 -0.81 -6.91 -0.76
C VAL A 82 -0.40 -6.85 -2.22
N SER A 83 0.90 -6.72 -2.44
CA SER A 83 1.48 -6.67 -3.79
C SER A 83 1.56 -8.04 -4.47
N GLY A 84 1.79 -8.03 -5.79
CA GLY A 84 2.08 -9.23 -6.57
C GLY A 84 3.30 -10.00 -6.07
N GLY A 85 3.30 -11.32 -6.27
CA GLY A 85 4.37 -12.22 -5.82
C GLY A 85 4.31 -12.58 -4.33
N CYS A 86 3.37 -12.03 -3.57
CA CYS A 86 3.21 -12.34 -2.15
C CYS A 86 2.58 -13.72 -1.92
N ILE A 87 3.03 -14.43 -0.89
CA ILE A 87 2.43 -15.70 -0.43
C ILE A 87 2.17 -15.63 1.07
N ILE A 88 0.91 -15.75 1.48
CA ILE A 88 0.45 -15.73 2.87
C ILE A 88 -0.15 -17.10 3.21
N SER A 89 0.44 -17.78 4.20
CA SER A 89 0.13 -19.18 4.52
C SER A 89 -0.43 -19.34 5.93
N GLY A 90 -1.76 -19.26 6.06
CA GLY A 90 -2.47 -19.48 7.32
C GLY A 90 -2.11 -18.49 8.43
N SER A 91 -1.83 -17.24 8.04
CA SER A 91 -1.40 -16.17 8.94
C SER A 91 -2.45 -15.07 9.01
N VAL A 92 -2.52 -14.39 10.15
CA VAL A 92 -3.36 -13.21 10.33
C VAL A 92 -2.50 -11.97 10.10
N VAL A 93 -2.86 -11.17 9.11
CA VAL A 93 -2.19 -9.93 8.70
C VAL A 93 -3.19 -8.79 8.83
N VAL A 94 -2.89 -7.77 9.63
CA VAL A 94 -3.82 -6.66 9.91
C VAL A 94 -3.08 -5.35 9.77
N GLN A 95 -3.72 -4.33 9.18
CA GLN A 95 -3.17 -2.96 9.07
C GLN A 95 -1.72 -2.95 8.55
N SER A 96 -1.50 -3.62 7.43
CA SER A 96 -0.15 -3.87 6.90
C SER A 96 -0.06 -3.53 5.41
N VAL A 97 1.13 -3.12 4.98
CA VAL A 97 1.47 -2.97 3.55
C VAL A 97 2.56 -3.96 3.19
N LEU A 98 2.23 -4.92 2.33
CA LEU A 98 3.16 -5.95 1.86
C LEU A 98 3.64 -5.60 0.45
N PHE A 99 4.91 -5.23 0.35
CA PHE A 99 5.61 -5.01 -0.91
C PHE A 99 5.81 -6.31 -1.70
N PRO A 100 6.19 -6.23 -2.98
CA PRO A 100 6.34 -7.40 -3.84
C PRO A 100 7.22 -8.51 -3.25
N ARG A 101 6.85 -9.78 -3.53
CA ARG A 101 7.61 -11.00 -3.17
C ARG A 101 7.71 -11.29 -1.66
N VAL A 102 6.87 -10.70 -0.82
CA VAL A 102 6.81 -11.01 0.62
C VAL A 102 6.25 -12.40 0.86
N ARG A 103 6.83 -13.15 1.80
CA ARG A 103 6.32 -14.45 2.25
C ARG A 103 5.98 -14.39 3.73
N VAL A 104 4.72 -14.65 4.05
CA VAL A 104 4.23 -14.79 5.43
C VAL A 104 3.91 -16.26 5.65
N ASN A 105 4.66 -16.91 6.54
CA ASN A 105 4.50 -18.32 6.86
C ASN A 105 3.53 -18.51 8.03
N SER A 106 3.06 -19.75 8.18
CA SER A 106 2.15 -20.15 9.24
C SER A 106 2.71 -19.84 10.62
N PHE A 107 1.82 -19.49 11.55
CA PHE A 107 2.15 -19.08 12.92
C PHE A 107 2.89 -17.75 13.07
N CYS A 108 3.12 -17.00 12.00
CA CYS A 108 3.51 -15.60 12.09
C CYS A 108 2.28 -14.74 12.45
N LYS A 109 2.34 -14.04 13.58
CA LYS A 109 1.45 -12.92 13.90
C LYS A 109 2.26 -11.64 13.70
N HIS A 110 1.87 -10.82 12.73
CA HIS A 110 2.47 -9.50 12.49
C HIS A 110 1.35 -8.48 12.32
#